data_AF-A0A024QC75-F1
#
_entry.id   AF-A0A024QC75-F1
#
_cell.length_a   1.000
_cell.length_b   1.000
_cell.length_c   1.000
_cell.angle_alpha   90.00
_cell.angle_beta   90.00
_cell.angle_gamma   90.00
#
_symmetry.space_group_name_H-M   'P 1'
#
loop_
_entity.id
_entity.type
_entity.pdbx_description
1 polymer ?
#
loop_
_entity_poly.entity_id
_entity_poly.type
_entity_poly.pdbx_seq_one_letter_code
_entity_poly.pdbx_strand_id
1 'polypeptide(L)'
;MNKWLTTGEMIDQLTVREVAISQSGDEASWEGGELMFEPSTHKIMENNFSRRMNKVYQNENWKIRPRYVSFEEAMKALREGKEVRLHYREFDYYVVNKDLMHDMLIKLDIADASFNTMLTGKWTIENV
;
A
#
# COMPACT_ATOMS: atom_id res chain seq x y z
N MET A 1 3.05 8.08 7.64
CA MET A 1 2.85 8.53 9.03
C MET A 1 3.03 7.32 9.96
N ASN A 2 3.82 7.41 11.04
CA ASN A 2 4.07 6.28 11.96
C ASN A 2 3.16 6.29 13.21
N LYS A 3 2.08 7.07 13.20
CA LYS A 3 1.13 7.17 14.31
C LYS A 3 0.11 6.03 14.22
N TRP A 4 -0.16 5.38 15.33
CA TRP A 4 -1.32 4.52 15.49
C TRP A 4 -2.57 5.39 15.63
N LEU A 5 -3.56 5.15 14.78
CA LEU A 5 -4.82 5.87 14.71
C LEU A 5 -5.93 5.05 15.36
N THR A 6 -6.86 5.72 16.02
CA THR A 6 -8.15 5.11 16.34
C THR A 6 -8.91 4.77 15.07
N THR A 7 -9.90 3.88 15.16
CA THR A 7 -10.73 3.50 14.00
C THR A 7 -11.45 4.69 13.37
N GLY A 8 -11.94 5.65 14.17
CA GLY A 8 -12.53 6.88 13.65
C GLY A 8 -11.52 7.73 12.88
N GLU A 9 -10.37 8.02 13.50
CA GLU A 9 -9.29 8.77 12.82
C GLU A 9 -8.78 8.08 11.55
N MET A 10 -8.74 6.74 11.55
CA MET A 10 -8.38 5.95 10.38
C MET A 10 -9.39 6.14 9.26
N ILE A 11 -10.69 6.02 9.54
CA ILE A 11 -11.75 6.20 8.53
C ILE A 11 -11.69 7.61 7.92
N ASP A 12 -11.47 8.62 8.76
CA ASP A 12 -11.42 10.02 8.31
C ASP A 12 -10.22 10.30 7.40
N GLN A 13 -9.12 9.56 7.54
CA GLN A 13 -7.86 9.80 6.83
C GLN A 13 -7.60 8.81 5.68
N LEU A 14 -8.16 7.60 5.73
CA LEU A 14 -7.88 6.54 4.79
C LEU A 14 -8.40 6.89 3.40
N THR A 15 -7.49 6.91 2.41
CA THR A 15 -7.85 7.13 1.01
C THR A 15 -8.01 5.81 0.24
N VAL A 16 -8.62 5.87 -0.95
CA VAL A 16 -8.77 4.71 -1.85
C VAL A 16 -7.45 4.10 -2.32
N ARG A 17 -6.34 4.82 -2.17
CA ARG A 17 -4.99 4.39 -2.59
C ARG A 17 -4.18 3.78 -1.46
N GLU A 18 -4.79 3.65 -0.30
CA GLU A 18 -4.15 3.22 0.92
C GLU A 18 -4.85 2.00 1.49
N VAL A 19 -4.15 1.35 2.41
CA VAL A 19 -4.66 0.28 3.24
C VAL A 19 -4.29 0.60 4.68
N ALA A 20 -5.25 0.47 5.59
CA ALA A 20 -5.01 0.56 7.01
C ALA A 20 -4.76 -0.84 7.56
N ILE A 21 -3.67 -1.02 8.29
CA ILE A 21 -3.32 -2.29 8.95
C ILE A 21 -3.49 -2.12 10.46
N SER A 22 -4.30 -2.98 11.08
CA SER A 22 -4.51 -2.99 12.53
C SER A 22 -3.33 -3.61 13.28
N GLN A 23 -3.29 -3.43 14.61
CA GLN A 23 -2.33 -4.11 15.48
C GLN A 23 -2.46 -5.63 15.44
N SER A 24 -3.67 -6.15 15.23
CA SER A 24 -3.93 -7.59 15.07
C SER A 24 -3.63 -8.13 13.67
N GLY A 25 -3.21 -7.27 12.72
CA GLY A 25 -2.89 -7.66 11.36
C GLY A 25 -4.09 -7.77 10.41
N ASP A 26 -5.26 -7.28 10.81
CA ASP A 26 -6.40 -7.11 9.90
C ASP A 26 -6.18 -5.88 9.03
N GLU A 27 -6.73 -5.90 7.82
CA GLU A 27 -6.63 -4.81 6.85
C GLU A 27 -7.98 -4.11 6.67
N ALA A 28 -7.95 -2.80 6.42
CA ALA A 28 -9.11 -2.03 6.02
C ALA A 28 -8.79 -1.18 4.79
N SER A 29 -9.69 -1.20 3.80
CA SER A 29 -9.50 -0.44 2.57
C SER A 29 -10.84 -0.04 1.92
N TRP A 30 -10.83 1.02 1.13
CA TRP A 30 -12.01 1.44 0.36
C TRP A 30 -12.10 0.69 -0.97
N GLU A 31 -13.23 0.04 -1.23
CA GLU A 31 -13.52 -0.66 -2.48
C GLU A 31 -14.93 -0.30 -2.97
N GLY A 32 -15.05 0.26 -4.17
CA GLY A 32 -16.36 0.61 -4.73
C GLY A 32 -17.17 1.64 -3.92
N GLY A 33 -16.50 2.41 -3.03
CA GLY A 33 -17.16 3.35 -2.12
C GLY A 33 -17.55 2.75 -0.76
N GLU A 34 -17.28 1.45 -0.54
CA GLU A 34 -17.52 0.77 0.73
C GLU A 34 -16.20 0.54 1.47
N LEU A 35 -16.23 0.67 2.80
CA LEU A 35 -15.08 0.34 3.65
C LEU A 35 -15.11 -1.15 3.96
N MET A 36 -14.12 -1.86 3.44
CA MET A 36 -13.97 -3.30 3.58
C MET A 36 -12.98 -3.62 4.69
N PHE A 37 -13.30 -4.61 5.52
CA PHE A 37 -12.42 -5.16 6.55
C PHE A 37 -12.03 -6.59 6.18
N GLU A 38 -10.73 -6.82 6.00
CA GLU A 38 -10.16 -8.13 5.73
C GLU A 38 -9.48 -8.65 6.99
N PRO A 39 -9.97 -9.74 7.58
CA PRO A 39 -9.39 -10.30 8.79
C PRO A 39 -8.02 -10.92 8.51
N SER A 40 -7.15 -10.82 9.49
CA SER A 40 -5.90 -11.58 9.54
C SER A 40 -6.16 -13.09 9.49
N THR A 41 -5.18 -13.84 8.98
CA THR A 41 -5.22 -15.32 8.93
C THR A 41 -5.56 -15.94 10.29
N HIS A 42 -5.06 -15.34 11.38
CA HIS A 42 -5.35 -15.80 12.74
C HIS A 42 -6.83 -15.65 13.10
N LYS A 43 -7.45 -14.48 12.87
CA LYS A 43 -8.88 -14.28 13.14
C LYS A 43 -9.77 -15.12 12.22
N ILE A 44 -9.32 -15.42 10.99
CA ILE A 44 -10.00 -16.37 10.10
C ILE A 44 -10.03 -17.77 10.72
N MET A 45 -8.87 -18.26 11.20
CA MET A 45 -8.78 -19.59 11.83
C MET A 45 -9.65 -19.70 13.08
N GLU A 46 -9.75 -18.62 13.86
CA GLU A 46 -10.59 -18.56 15.06
C GLU A 46 -12.08 -18.29 14.77
N ASN A 47 -12.44 -18.06 13.49
CA ASN A 47 -13.77 -17.62 13.06
C ASN A 47 -14.27 -16.39 13.86
N ASN A 48 -13.34 -15.53 14.27
CA ASN A 48 -13.59 -14.39 15.16
C ASN A 48 -13.45 -13.08 14.39
N PHE A 49 -14.20 -12.96 13.29
CA PHE A 49 -14.17 -11.76 12.46
C PHE A 49 -15.55 -11.38 11.95
N SER A 50 -15.66 -10.12 11.54
CA SER A 50 -16.79 -9.58 10.82
C SER A 50 -16.25 -8.87 9.58
N ARG A 51 -17.00 -8.87 8.48
CA ARG A 51 -16.72 -7.96 7.35
C ARG A 51 -17.37 -6.59 7.53
N ARG A 52 -18.17 -6.42 8.59
CA ARG A 52 -18.83 -5.18 8.99
C ARG A 52 -18.13 -4.59 10.20
N MET A 53 -18.15 -3.25 10.29
CA MET A 53 -17.75 -2.54 11.50
C MET A 53 -18.48 -3.09 12.74
N ASN A 54 -17.71 -3.38 13.79
CA ASN A 54 -18.23 -3.87 15.07
C ASN A 54 -17.34 -3.35 16.21
N LYS A 55 -17.68 -3.69 17.46
CA LYS A 55 -16.91 -3.24 18.62
C LYS A 55 -15.47 -3.75 18.67
N VAL A 56 -15.17 -4.86 17.99
CA VAL A 56 -13.79 -5.37 17.90
C VAL A 56 -12.97 -4.38 17.09
N TYR A 57 -13.38 -4.09 15.85
CA TYR A 57 -12.68 -3.12 15.01
C TYR A 57 -12.71 -1.70 15.56
N GLN A 58 -13.76 -1.31 16.28
CA GLN A 58 -13.81 0.02 16.91
C GLN A 58 -12.69 0.24 17.95
N ASN A 59 -12.22 -0.84 18.58
CA ASN A 59 -11.19 -0.79 19.62
C ASN A 59 -9.78 -1.10 19.07
N GLU A 60 -9.66 -1.41 17.79
CA GLU A 60 -8.35 -1.59 17.14
C GLU A 60 -7.66 -0.24 16.92
N ASN A 61 -6.33 -0.28 16.90
CA ASN A 61 -5.53 0.82 16.41
C ASN A 61 -4.96 0.46 15.04
N TRP A 62 -4.86 1.46 14.16
CA TRP A 62 -4.54 1.27 12.76
C TRP A 62 -3.34 2.09 12.32
N LYS A 63 -2.59 1.58 11.34
CA LYS A 63 -1.58 2.32 10.59
C LYS A 63 -1.96 2.35 9.13
N ILE A 64 -2.14 3.54 8.58
CA ILE A 64 -2.36 3.73 7.15
C ILE A 64 -1.02 3.60 6.41
N ARG A 65 -1.03 2.82 5.34
CA ARG A 65 0.10 2.59 4.45
C ARG A 65 -0.37 2.68 3.00
N PRO A 66 0.54 3.04 2.06
CA PRO A 66 0.22 2.99 0.64
C PRO A 66 -0.18 1.58 0.20
N ARG A 67 -1.11 1.48 -0.76
CA ARG A 67 -1.47 0.21 -1.40
C ARG A 67 -0.36 -0.20 -2.35
N TYR A 68 0.46 -1.16 -1.92
CA TYR A 68 1.59 -1.63 -2.71
C TYR A 68 1.15 -2.61 -3.81
N VAL A 69 1.78 -2.53 -4.98
CA VAL A 69 1.57 -3.41 -6.14
C VAL A 69 2.85 -4.15 -6.51
N SER A 70 2.73 -5.21 -7.31
CA SER A 70 3.90 -5.93 -7.81
C SER A 70 4.72 -5.08 -8.80
N PHE A 71 5.97 -5.48 -9.04
CA PHE A 71 6.77 -4.87 -10.10
C PHE A 71 6.09 -5.00 -11.47
N GLU A 72 5.51 -6.15 -11.82
CA GLU A 72 4.83 -6.31 -13.11
C GLU A 72 3.63 -5.38 -13.24
N GLU A 73 2.84 -5.22 -12.18
CA GLU A 73 1.69 -4.32 -12.14
C GLU A 73 2.13 -2.85 -12.29
N ALA A 74 3.19 -2.45 -11.58
CA ALA A 74 3.78 -1.12 -11.70
C ALA A 74 4.27 -0.86 -13.13
N MET A 75 5.01 -1.80 -13.73
CA MET A 75 5.51 -1.65 -15.10
C MET A 75 4.38 -1.63 -16.13
N LYS A 76 3.31 -2.39 -15.91
CA LYS A 76 2.11 -2.32 -16.76
C LYS A 76 1.47 -0.94 -16.69
N ALA A 77 1.25 -0.41 -15.48
CA ALA A 77 0.70 0.93 -15.29
C ALA A 77 1.58 2.02 -15.94
N LEU A 78 2.90 1.87 -15.81
CA LEU A 78 3.87 2.76 -16.44
C LEU A 78 3.77 2.75 -17.97
N ARG A 79 3.58 1.58 -18.60
CA ARG A 79 3.35 1.46 -20.06
C ARG A 79 2.05 2.13 -20.49
N GLU A 80 1.02 2.10 -19.65
CA GLU A 80 -0.25 2.82 -19.83
C GLU A 80 -0.11 4.34 -19.67
N GLY A 81 1.07 4.83 -19.27
CA GLY A 81 1.34 6.26 -19.09
C GLY A 81 1.04 6.78 -17.69
N LYS A 82 0.82 5.89 -16.72
CA LYS A 82 0.62 6.27 -15.31
C LYS A 82 1.98 6.50 -14.64
N GLU A 83 1.97 7.36 -13.63
CA GLU A 83 3.11 7.54 -12.74
C GLU A 83 3.13 6.43 -11.69
N VAL A 84 4.31 5.87 -11.44
CA VAL A 84 4.52 4.87 -10.37
C VAL A 84 5.63 5.31 -9.44
N ARG A 85 5.58 4.87 -8.18
CA ARG A 85 6.62 5.15 -7.18
C ARG A 85 7.21 3.86 -6.64
N LEU A 86 8.53 3.78 -6.59
CA LEU A 86 9.27 2.71 -5.91
C LEU A 86 9.65 3.16 -4.51
N HIS A 87 9.10 2.52 -3.49
CA HIS A 87 9.42 2.77 -2.09
C HIS A 87 10.61 1.89 -1.68
N TYR A 88 11.80 2.49 -1.59
CA TYR A 88 13.02 1.81 -1.17
C TYR A 88 13.26 1.91 0.34
N ARG A 89 12.54 2.80 1.03
CA ARG A 89 12.36 2.86 2.49
C ARG A 89 10.90 3.20 2.80
N GLU A 90 10.48 3.10 4.06
CA GLU A 90 9.07 3.26 4.46
C GLU A 90 8.45 4.62 4.06
N PHE A 91 9.27 5.67 3.88
CA PHE A 91 8.82 7.00 3.47
C PHE A 91 9.61 7.61 2.32
N ASP A 92 10.65 6.92 1.83
CA ASP A 92 11.46 7.40 0.72
C ASP A 92 11.11 6.63 -0.55
N TYR A 93 10.86 7.36 -1.64
CA TYR A 93 10.47 6.79 -2.91
C TYR A 93 11.12 7.46 -4.10
N TYR A 94 11.27 6.70 -5.18
CA TYR A 94 11.61 7.21 -6.51
C TYR A 94 10.35 7.33 -7.36
N VAL A 95 10.15 8.50 -7.97
CA VAL A 95 9.11 8.67 -8.99
C VAL A 95 9.63 8.14 -10.32
N VAL A 96 8.93 7.18 -10.89
CA VAL A 96 9.27 6.57 -12.18
C VAL A 96 8.19 6.93 -13.19
N ASN A 97 8.60 7.59 -14.26
CA ASN A 97 7.78 7.89 -15.43
C ASN A 97 8.44 7.29 -16.69
N LYS A 98 7.75 7.35 -17.84
CA LYS A 98 8.24 6.73 -19.09
C LYS A 98 9.61 7.24 -19.52
N ASP A 99 9.88 8.53 -19.32
CA ASP A 99 11.14 9.16 -19.72
C ASP A 99 12.30 8.74 -18.80
N LEU A 100 12.03 8.66 -17.50
CA LEU A 100 12.99 8.23 -16.49
C LEU A 100 13.26 6.72 -16.51
N MET A 101 12.32 5.91 -17.01
CA MET A 101 12.48 4.44 -17.08
C MET A 101 13.65 4.04 -17.98
N HIS A 102 13.81 4.73 -19.12
CA HIS A 102 14.91 4.45 -20.05
C HIS A 102 16.26 4.71 -19.38
N ASP A 103 16.35 5.84 -18.69
CA ASP A 103 17.54 6.21 -17.91
C ASP A 103 17.80 5.27 -16.74
N MET A 104 16.76 4.78 -16.07
CA MET A 104 16.86 3.88 -14.91
C MET A 104 17.31 2.47 -15.30
N LEU A 105 16.88 1.96 -16.47
CA LEU A 105 17.31 0.67 -16.99
C LEU A 105 18.74 0.70 -17.56
N ILE A 106 19.16 1.85 -18.10
CA ILE A 106 20.50 2.02 -18.68
C ILE A 106 21.53 2.34 -17.59
N LYS A 107 21.16 3.17 -16.61
CA LYS A 107 22.01 3.58 -15.49
C LYS A 107 21.64 2.76 -14.24
N LEU A 108 21.85 1.44 -14.29
CA LEU A 108 21.65 0.43 -13.23
C LEU A 108 22.28 0.72 -11.84
N ASP A 109 22.71 1.96 -11.61
CA ASP A 109 23.42 2.52 -10.47
C ASP A 109 22.76 3.84 -10.01
N ILE A 110 21.43 3.95 -10.10
CA ILE A 110 20.73 5.07 -9.46
C ILE A 110 20.77 4.83 -7.94
N ALA A 111 21.74 5.50 -7.31
CA ALA A 111 21.82 5.82 -5.89
C ALA A 111 21.16 4.79 -4.96
N ASP A 112 21.97 3.81 -4.52
CA ASP A 112 21.66 2.81 -3.49
C ASP A 112 20.49 1.83 -3.77
N ALA A 113 19.78 1.95 -4.90
CA ALA A 113 18.73 1.01 -5.30
C ALA A 113 19.23 0.05 -6.39
N SER A 114 19.65 -1.14 -5.96
CA SER A 114 20.04 -2.21 -6.91
C SER A 114 18.85 -2.66 -7.78
N PHE A 115 19.12 -3.27 -8.93
CA PHE A 115 18.09 -3.93 -9.76
C PHE A 115 17.20 -4.89 -8.95
N ASN A 116 17.79 -5.58 -7.96
CA ASN A 116 17.05 -6.43 -7.04
C ASN A 116 16.02 -5.64 -6.20
N THR A 117 16.35 -4.41 -5.81
CA THR A 117 15.44 -3.49 -5.10
C THR A 117 14.28 -3.07 -5.99
N MET A 118 14.47 -2.93 -7.32
CA MET A 118 13.37 -2.66 -8.23
C MET A 118 12.42 -3.85 -8.34
N LEU A 119 12.93 -5.07 -8.45
CA LEU A 119 12.12 -6.28 -8.58
C LEU A 119 11.37 -6.65 -7.30
N THR A 120 12.02 -6.50 -6.14
CA THR A 120 11.48 -6.92 -4.83
C THR A 120 10.90 -5.76 -4.02
N GLY A 121 11.06 -4.53 -4.51
CA GLY A 121 10.62 -3.32 -3.84
C GLY A 121 9.11 -3.16 -3.85
N LYS A 122 8.65 -2.23 -3.02
CA LYS A 122 7.23 -1.91 -2.87
C LYS A 122 6.86 -0.79 -3.83
N TRP A 123 5.88 -1.02 -4.70
CA TRP A 123 5.49 -0.05 -5.73
C TRP A 123 4.11 0.54 -5.44
N THR A 124 3.87 1.81 -5.79
CA THR A 124 2.52 2.41 -5.79
C THR A 124 2.21 3.04 -7.15
N ILE A 125 0.92 3.16 -7.47
CA ILE A 125 0.41 3.79 -8.70
C ILE A 125 -0.33 5.06 -8.30
N GLU A 126 0.09 6.21 -8.83
CA GLU A 126 -0.36 7.52 -8.34
C GLU A 126 -1.40 8.20 -9.21
N ASN A 127 -1.73 7.67 -10.39
CA ASN A 127 -2.78 8.19 -11.26
C ASN A 127 -3.58 7.03 -11.87
N VAL A 128 -4.84 6.89 -11.47
CA VAL A 128 -5.84 5.99 -12.07
C VAL A 128 -6.99 6.85 -12.55
#